data_AF-A0A953MSY7-F1
#
_entry.id   AF-A0A953MSY7-F1
#
_cell.length_a   1.000
_cell.length_b   1.000
_cell.length_c   1.000
_cell.angle_alpha   90.00
_cell.angle_beta   90.00
_cell.angle_gamma   90.00
#
_symmetry.space_group_name_H-M   'P 1'
#
loop_
_entity.id
_entity.type
_entity.pdbx_description
1 polymer ?
#
loop_
_entity_poly.entity_id
_entity_poly.type
_entity_poly.pdbx_seq_one_letter_code
_entity_poly.pdbx_strand_id
1 'polypeptide(L)'
;MHYRTIPLLLSALLYLTASVSAQHVVPPSSLANDLCSCLGAIDPSTNDHNFDLAVRQCLNTTMAKHSSELIELLRRYPAQDRKLYLLGLVLGSALDRSCPQYPLVKDRLRLMLVLDTPTAPRT
;
A
#
# COMPACT_ATOMS: atom_id res chain seq x y z
N MET A 1 -49.09 30.40 -18.15
CA MET A 1 -47.86 30.72 -17.39
C MET A 1 -47.33 29.40 -16.83
N HIS A 2 -46.05 29.03 -17.01
CA HIS A 2 -45.28 27.97 -16.30
C HIS A 2 -44.25 27.21 -17.19
N TYR A 3 -43.40 27.89 -17.96
CA TYR A 3 -42.29 27.21 -18.69
C TYR A 3 -40.97 27.98 -18.67
N ARG A 4 -40.73 28.86 -17.68
CA ARG A 4 -39.57 29.75 -17.66
C ARG A 4 -38.47 29.42 -16.63
N THR A 5 -38.66 28.43 -15.76
CA THR A 5 -37.73 28.13 -14.65
C THR A 5 -36.88 26.87 -14.85
N ILE A 6 -37.14 26.06 -15.86
CA ILE A 6 -36.45 24.78 -16.10
C ILE A 6 -34.99 24.93 -16.61
N PRO A 7 -34.59 25.94 -17.42
CA PRO A 7 -33.25 25.94 -18.00
C PRO A 7 -32.13 26.34 -17.02
N LEU A 8 -32.47 26.93 -15.85
CA LEU A 8 -31.49 27.36 -14.84
C LEU A 8 -31.01 26.24 -13.92
N LEU A 9 -31.79 25.16 -13.77
CA LEU A 9 -31.41 24.02 -12.92
C LEU A 9 -30.48 23.04 -13.63
N LEU A 10 -30.57 22.91 -14.95
CA LEU A 10 -29.70 22.01 -15.73
C LEU A 10 -28.25 22.52 -15.82
N SER A 11 -28.06 23.84 -15.91
CA SER A 11 -26.72 24.44 -15.98
C SER A 11 -25.96 24.30 -14.66
N ALA A 12 -26.64 24.36 -13.50
CA ALA A 12 -26.01 24.14 -12.20
C ALA A 12 -25.55 22.68 -12.00
N LEU A 13 -26.27 21.69 -12.52
CA LEU A 13 -25.85 20.28 -12.43
C LEU A 13 -24.58 19.98 -13.23
N LEU A 14 -24.40 20.63 -14.39
CA LEU A 14 -23.23 20.42 -15.26
C LEU A 14 -21.93 21.00 -14.67
N TYR A 15 -22.01 22.02 -13.81
CA TYR A 15 -20.84 22.57 -13.12
C TYR A 15 -20.39 21.74 -11.91
N LEU A 16 -21.27 20.91 -11.32
CA LEU A 16 -20.88 20.05 -10.18
C LEU A 16 -20.10 18.79 -10.61
N THR A 17 -20.19 18.35 -11.87
CA THR A 17 -19.48 17.14 -12.33
C THR A 17 -18.05 17.38 -12.80
N ALA A 18 -17.59 18.63 -12.86
CA ALA A 18 -16.24 18.96 -13.37
C ALA A 18 -15.10 18.70 -12.36
N SER A 19 -15.43 18.34 -11.11
CA SER A 19 -14.43 18.02 -10.07
C SER A 19 -14.16 16.52 -9.96
N VAL A 20 -14.12 15.79 -11.08
CA VAL A 20 -13.39 14.52 -11.09
C VAL A 20 -11.92 14.87 -11.10
N SER A 21 -11.36 15.01 -9.89
CA SER A 21 -9.92 14.95 -9.70
C SER A 21 -9.45 13.65 -10.34
N ALA A 22 -8.87 13.75 -11.53
CA ALA A 22 -8.06 12.69 -12.09
C ALA A 22 -7.07 12.34 -10.99
N GLN A 23 -7.30 11.20 -10.31
CA GLN A 23 -6.42 10.74 -9.27
C GLN A 23 -5.07 10.60 -9.96
N HIS A 24 -4.16 11.50 -9.65
CA HIS A 24 -2.82 11.48 -10.21
C HIS A 24 -2.24 10.16 -9.73
N VAL A 25 -2.30 9.15 -10.60
CA VAL A 25 -1.66 7.86 -10.38
C VAL A 25 -0.19 8.18 -10.42
N VAL A 26 0.36 8.53 -9.26
CA VAL A 26 1.80 8.69 -9.09
C VAL A 26 2.37 7.37 -9.59
N PRO A 27 3.15 7.38 -10.70
CA PRO A 27 3.68 6.15 -11.25
C PRO A 27 4.41 5.40 -10.12
N PRO A 28 4.26 4.07 -10.04
CA PRO A 28 4.85 3.31 -8.96
C PRO A 28 6.35 3.58 -8.97
N SER A 29 6.88 3.97 -7.81
CA SER A 29 8.28 4.34 -7.71
C SER A 29 9.17 3.14 -8.01
N SER A 30 10.44 3.38 -8.36
CA SER A 30 11.41 2.31 -8.61
C SER A 30 11.46 1.31 -7.45
N LEU A 31 11.41 1.81 -6.21
CA LEU A 31 11.29 1.00 -5.01
C LEU A 31 10.04 0.12 -5.00
N ALA A 32 8.85 0.66 -5.32
CA ALA A 32 7.60 -0.10 -5.33
C ALA A 32 7.57 -1.19 -6.40
N ASN A 33 8.14 -0.92 -7.59
CA ASN A 33 8.24 -1.90 -8.67
C ASN A 33 9.18 -3.05 -8.33
N ASP A 34 10.37 -2.74 -7.80
CA ASP A 34 11.34 -3.76 -7.39
C ASP A 34 10.81 -4.60 -6.23
N LEU A 35 10.14 -3.96 -5.26
CA LEU A 35 9.45 -4.67 -4.18
C LEU A 35 8.38 -5.59 -4.74
N CYS A 36 7.55 -5.13 -5.68
CA CYS A 36 6.52 -5.98 -6.26
C CYS A 36 7.10 -7.18 -7.03
N SER A 37 8.14 -6.95 -7.84
CA SER A 37 8.79 -8.03 -8.58
C SER A 37 9.40 -9.07 -7.64
N CYS A 38 10.04 -8.61 -6.57
CA CYS A 38 10.67 -9.46 -5.58
C CYS A 38 9.63 -10.27 -4.78
N LEU A 39 8.55 -9.63 -4.32
CA LEU A 39 7.46 -10.30 -3.63
C LEU A 39 6.72 -11.30 -4.54
N GLY A 40 6.57 -10.98 -5.82
CA GLY A 40 5.96 -11.88 -6.81
C GLY A 40 6.77 -13.15 -7.09
N ALA A 41 8.06 -13.17 -6.72
CA ALA A 41 8.92 -14.36 -6.82
C ALA A 41 8.87 -15.26 -5.57
N ILE A 42 8.20 -14.83 -4.50
CA ILE A 42 8.07 -15.62 -3.27
C ILE A 42 6.99 -16.68 -3.45
N ASP A 43 7.35 -17.93 -3.21
CA ASP A 43 6.41 -19.05 -3.22
C ASP A 43 5.59 -19.10 -1.92
N PRO A 44 4.25 -18.85 -1.98
CA PRO A 44 3.38 -18.85 -0.83
C PRO A 44 3.02 -20.27 -0.34
N SER A 45 3.55 -21.34 -0.93
CA SER A 45 3.32 -22.72 -0.48
C SER A 45 4.43 -23.27 0.43
N THR A 46 5.55 -22.55 0.56
CA THR A 46 6.65 -22.91 1.48
C THR A 46 6.21 -22.89 2.94
N ASN A 47 6.95 -23.51 3.87
CA ASN A 47 6.64 -23.41 5.30
C ASN A 47 6.81 -21.96 5.84
N ASP A 48 6.22 -21.67 6.99
CA ASP A 48 6.17 -20.31 7.55
C ASP A 48 7.54 -19.69 7.81
N HIS A 49 8.50 -20.48 8.30
CA HIS A 49 9.87 -20.00 8.52
C HIS A 49 10.53 -19.54 7.20
N ASN A 50 10.44 -20.36 6.16
CA ASN A 50 11.03 -20.06 4.85
C ASN A 50 10.32 -18.89 4.18
N PHE A 51 9.00 -18.79 4.34
CA PHE A 51 8.21 -17.69 3.82
C PHE A 51 8.57 -16.36 4.51
N ASP A 52 8.63 -16.31 5.85
CA ASP A 52 9.05 -15.12 6.60
C ASP A 52 10.47 -14.71 6.23
N LEU A 53 11.40 -15.67 6.14
CA LEU A 53 12.78 -15.41 5.73
C LEU A 53 12.84 -14.80 4.32
N ALA A 54 12.10 -15.36 3.35
CA ALA A 54 12.06 -14.87 1.97
C ALA A 54 11.50 -13.43 1.91
N VAL A 55 10.41 -13.15 2.65
CA VAL A 55 9.84 -11.80 2.73
C VAL A 55 10.85 -10.82 3.35
N ARG A 56 11.49 -11.19 4.46
CA ARG A 56 12.51 -10.34 5.12
C ARG A 56 13.69 -10.06 4.20
N GLN A 57 14.19 -11.09 3.51
CA GLN A 57 15.29 -10.94 2.57
C GLN A 57 14.90 -10.02 1.42
N CYS A 58 13.71 -10.20 0.87
CA CYS A 58 13.17 -9.35 -0.18
C CYS A 58 13.11 -7.87 0.22
N LEU A 59 12.53 -7.58 1.39
CA LEU A 59 12.43 -6.23 1.93
C LEU A 59 13.82 -5.63 2.18
N ASN A 60 14.71 -6.36 2.86
CA ASN A 60 16.04 -5.88 3.22
C ASN A 60 16.89 -5.58 1.98
N THR A 61 16.94 -6.50 1.01
CA THR A 61 17.72 -6.32 -0.22
C THR A 61 17.19 -5.15 -1.04
N THR A 62 15.87 -5.04 -1.18
CA THR A 62 15.26 -3.97 -1.99
C THR A 62 15.39 -2.61 -1.33
N MET A 63 15.17 -2.52 -0.01
CA MET A 63 15.35 -1.28 0.74
C MET A 63 16.81 -0.81 0.76
N ALA A 64 17.77 -1.75 0.86
CA ALA A 64 19.19 -1.42 0.78
C ALA A 64 19.57 -0.85 -0.60
N LYS A 65 19.05 -1.45 -1.68
CA LYS A 65 19.25 -0.99 -3.07
C LYS A 65 18.70 0.43 -3.29
N HIS A 66 17.55 0.75 -2.70
CA HIS A 66 16.84 2.02 -2.87
C HIS A 66 16.96 2.96 -1.66
N SER A 67 18.08 2.89 -0.94
CA SER A 67 18.29 3.62 0.31
C SER A 67 18.14 5.15 0.17
N SER A 68 18.55 5.73 -0.96
CA SER A 68 18.37 7.17 -1.24
C SER A 68 16.90 7.57 -1.37
N GLU A 69 16.11 6.78 -2.09
CA GLU A 69 14.66 6.97 -2.23
C GLU A 69 13.95 6.84 -0.87
N LEU A 70 14.40 5.89 -0.05
CA LEU A 70 13.91 5.67 1.31
C LEU A 70 14.19 6.88 2.22
N ILE A 71 15.40 7.42 2.17
CA ILE A 71 15.80 8.62 2.94
C ILE A 71 14.95 9.82 2.52
N GLU A 72 14.70 10.00 1.22
CA GLU A 72 13.85 11.08 0.70
C GLU A 72 12.40 10.93 1.16
N LEU A 73 11.89 9.68 1.14
CA LEU A 73 10.56 9.39 1.67
C LEU A 73 10.48 9.71 3.17
N LEU A 74 11.47 9.28 3.95
CA LEU A 74 11.54 9.53 5.39
C LEU A 74 11.71 11.02 5.74
N ARG A 75 12.36 11.82 4.88
CA ARG A 75 12.48 13.27 5.07
C ARG A 75 11.11 13.97 5.00
N ARG A 76 10.19 13.45 4.19
CA ARG A 76 8.82 13.98 4.05
C ARG A 76 7.92 13.71 5.27
N TYR A 77 8.33 12.81 6.17
CA TYR A 77 7.58 12.48 7.39
C TYR A 77 8.39 12.85 8.65
N PRO A 78 8.22 14.06 9.21
CA PRO A 78 9.06 14.57 10.30
C PRO A 78 8.80 13.92 11.67
N ALA A 79 7.69 13.18 11.85
CA ALA A 79 7.33 12.53 13.12
C ALA A 79 8.35 11.44 13.52
N GLN A 80 9.30 11.78 14.40
CA GLN A 80 10.45 10.93 14.74
C GLN A 80 10.06 9.59 15.38
N ASP A 81 8.99 9.56 16.15
CA ASP A 81 8.51 8.40 16.92
C ASP A 81 7.78 7.36 16.06
N ARG A 82 7.35 7.70 14.83
CA ARG A 82 6.52 6.82 13.98
C ARG A 82 7.01 6.68 12.54
N LYS A 83 8.25 7.09 12.25
CA LYS A 83 8.79 7.10 10.88
C LYS A 83 8.70 5.73 10.19
N LEU A 84 9.14 4.67 10.87
CA LEU A 84 9.13 3.32 10.29
C LEU A 84 7.71 2.78 10.08
N TYR A 85 6.80 3.11 11.00
CA TYR A 85 5.39 2.76 10.86
C TYR A 85 4.75 3.48 9.66
N LEU A 86 4.95 4.80 9.54
CA LEU A 86 4.47 5.59 8.41
C LEU A 86 5.08 5.12 7.10
N LEU A 87 6.37 4.79 7.09
CA LEU A 87 7.04 4.19 5.95
C LEU A 87 6.35 2.88 5.54
N GLY A 88 6.08 1.99 6.50
CA GLY A 88 5.36 0.74 6.27
C GLY A 88 3.96 0.97 5.70
N LEU A 89 3.22 1.97 6.18
CA LEU A 89 1.90 2.34 5.65
C LEU A 89 1.98 2.86 4.21
N VAL A 90 2.94 3.74 3.92
CA VAL A 90 3.10 4.35 2.59
C VAL A 90 3.51 3.28 1.58
N LEU A 91 4.48 2.44 1.92
CA LEU A 91 4.90 1.32 1.09
C LEU A 91 3.79 0.30 0.90
N GLY A 92 3.10 -0.09 1.98
CA GLY A 92 1.98 -1.02 1.91
C GLY A 92 0.85 -0.49 1.02
N SER A 93 0.50 0.79 1.13
CA SER A 93 -0.51 1.43 0.29
C SER A 93 -0.08 1.57 -1.19
N ALA A 94 1.21 1.78 -1.45
CA ALA A 94 1.73 1.76 -2.81
C ALA A 94 1.62 0.35 -3.41
N LEU A 95 2.08 -0.67 -2.68
CA LEU A 95 2.04 -2.07 -3.12
C LEU A 95 0.61 -2.60 -3.28
N ASP A 96 -0.32 -2.25 -2.38
CA ASP A 96 -1.74 -2.64 -2.51
C ASP A 96 -2.35 -2.13 -3.83
N ARG A 97 -1.86 -1.00 -4.37
CA ARG A 97 -2.38 -0.41 -5.61
C ARG A 97 -1.66 -0.91 -6.86
N SER A 98 -0.35 -1.14 -6.79
CA SER A 98 0.47 -1.42 -7.96
C SER A 98 0.93 -2.88 -8.07
N CYS A 99 0.73 -3.69 -7.03
CA CYS A 99 1.24 -5.04 -6.96
C CYS A 99 0.13 -6.07 -6.71
N PRO A 100 -0.32 -6.79 -7.76
CA PRO A 100 -1.37 -7.81 -7.64
C PRO A 100 -1.07 -8.92 -6.62
N GLN A 101 0.22 -9.18 -6.37
CA GLN A 101 0.65 -10.31 -5.53
C GLN A 101 0.81 -9.91 -4.06
N TYR A 102 0.89 -8.61 -3.79
CA TYR A 102 1.08 -8.11 -2.43
C TYR A 102 -0.06 -8.49 -1.47
N PRO A 103 -1.35 -8.46 -1.85
CA PRO A 103 -2.44 -8.93 -0.98
C PRO A 103 -2.24 -10.36 -0.48
N LEU A 104 -1.77 -11.28 -1.33
CA LEU A 104 -1.53 -12.67 -0.96
C LEU A 104 -0.41 -12.80 0.09
N VAL A 105 0.69 -12.07 -0.11
CA VAL A 105 1.80 -12.04 0.85
C VAL A 105 1.34 -11.44 2.19
N LYS A 106 0.63 -10.32 2.13
CA LYS A 106 0.10 -9.60 3.29
C LYS A 106 -0.87 -10.45 4.10
N ASP A 107 -1.79 -11.16 3.44
CA ASP A 107 -2.76 -12.03 4.11
C ASP A 107 -2.08 -13.24 4.74
N ARG A 108 -1.08 -13.82 4.07
CA ARG A 108 -0.28 -14.91 4.65
C ARG A 108 0.48 -14.47 5.91
N LEU A 109 1.16 -13.32 5.86
CA LEU A 109 1.85 -12.77 7.04
C LEU A 109 0.88 -12.51 8.20
N ARG A 110 -0.34 -12.04 7.91
CA ARG A 110 -1.38 -11.86 8.95
C ARG A 110 -1.78 -13.18 9.59
N LEU A 111 -1.96 -14.23 8.81
CA LEU A 111 -2.31 -15.56 9.34
C LEU A 111 -1.23 -16.09 10.28
N MET A 112 0.05 -15.90 9.94
CA MET A 112 1.17 -16.27 10.81
C MET A 112 1.15 -15.52 12.15
N LEU A 113 0.90 -14.21 12.12
CA LEU A 113 0.81 -13.39 13.34
C LEU A 113 -0.36 -13.80 14.24
N VAL A 114 -1.48 -14.27 13.68
CA VAL A 114 -2.63 -14.74 14.46
C VAL A 114 -2.32 -16.07 15.14
N LEU A 115 -1.63 -16.99 14.47
CA LEU A 115 -1.27 -18.31 14.99
C LEU A 115 -0.22 -18.27 16.11
N ASP A 116 0.66 -17.28 16.09
CA ASP A 116 1.68 -17.08 17.13
C ASP A 116 1.14 -16.39 18.40
N THR A 117 -0.15 -16.05 18.45
CA THR A 117 -0.75 -15.43 19.64
C THR A 117 -1.00 -16.52 20.70
N PRO A 118 -0.32 -16.49 21.87
CA PRO A 118 -0.57 -17.49 22.91
C PRO A 118 -2.02 -17.36 23.37
N THR A 119 -2.82 -18.40 23.11
CA THR A 119 -4.17 -18.51 23.67
C THR A 119 -4.04 -18.50 25.19
N ALA A 120 -4.49 -17.40 25.81
CA ALA A 120 -4.62 -17.32 27.26
C ALA A 120 -5.43 -18.54 27.75
N PRO A 121 -5.02 -19.21 28.84
CA PRO A 121 -5.77 -20.33 29.38
C PRO A 121 -7.17 -19.84 29.77
N ARG A 122 -8.21 -20.46 29.20
CA ARG A 122 -9.58 -20.29 29.70
C ARG A 122 -9.65 -20.97 31.06
N THR A 123 -9.71 -20.17 32.12
CA THR A 123 -10.14 -20.58 33.46
C THR A 123 -11.64 -20.75 33.52
#